data_AF-A0A9E4SK99-F1
#
_entry.id   AF-A0A9E4SK99-F1
#
_cell.length_a   1.000
_cell.length_b   1.000
_cell.length_c   1.000
_cell.angle_alpha   90.00
_cell.angle_beta   90.00
_cell.angle_gamma   90.00
#
_symmetry.space_group_name_H-M   'P 1'
#
loop_
_entity.id
_entity.type
_entity.pdbx_description
1 polymer ?
#
loop_
_entity_poly.entity_id
_entity_poly.type
_entity_poly.pdbx_seq_one_letter_code
_entity_poly.pdbx_strand_id
1 'polypeptide(L)'
;MIVDGFAVVTVPDDRRGEIGEALAASGVVRTVEEVTYRYPAAIPNDPLWFHQWNLRLIAADDAWDTTQGEGVIVAVVDTGVAYENFGEFKRAPDFAGTSFADPYDFFDDDSHANDDNGHGSHIAGTIAQTTNNSYGVTGVAYKASIMPVKVCGQDLQQNEYRCPTTAIAEGIRWAAEHGAAVINISLSDTGDVTAAEREALEFARNTGAVV
;
A
#
# COMPACT_ATOMS: atom_id res chain seq x y z
N MET A 1 -4.27 4.45 41.52
CA MET A 1 -5.66 4.96 41.47
C MET A 1 -6.56 3.78 41.16
N ILE A 2 -7.65 3.58 41.92
CA ILE A 2 -8.62 2.51 41.63
C ILE A 2 -9.82 3.18 40.95
N VAL A 3 -10.10 2.76 39.73
CA VAL A 3 -11.30 3.12 38.97
C VAL A 3 -12.15 1.87 38.91
N ASP A 4 -13.47 2.00 38.81
CA ASP A 4 -14.33 0.82 38.75
C ASP A 4 -13.90 -0.07 37.56
N GLY A 5 -13.53 -1.32 37.85
CA GLY A 5 -13.03 -2.30 36.87
C GLY A 5 -11.51 -2.40 36.67
N PHE A 6 -10.67 -1.45 37.10
CA PHE A 6 -9.20 -1.58 37.02
C PHE A 6 -8.42 -0.73 38.04
N ALA A 7 -7.17 -1.11 38.32
CA ALA A 7 -6.27 -0.36 39.19
C ALA A 7 -4.97 -0.01 38.46
N VAL A 8 -4.56 1.26 38.54
CA VAL A 8 -3.24 1.71 38.05
C VAL A 8 -2.28 1.74 39.24
N VAL A 9 -1.19 0.96 39.12
CA VAL A 9 -0.14 0.82 40.13
C VAL A 9 1.17 1.33 39.56
N THR A 10 1.80 2.28 40.24
CA THR A 10 3.17 2.73 39.92
C THR A 10 4.16 1.76 40.55
N VAL A 11 5.07 1.23 39.74
CA VAL A 11 6.12 0.30 40.17
C VAL A 11 7.49 0.84 39.76
N PRO A 12 8.57 0.56 40.52
CA PRO A 12 9.93 0.86 40.09
C PRO A 12 10.27 0.17 38.76
N ASP A 13 10.96 0.88 37.86
CA ASP A 13 11.27 0.41 36.50
C ASP A 13 12.04 -0.91 36.49
N ASP A 14 12.99 -1.05 37.41
CA ASP A 14 13.82 -2.23 37.62
C ASP A 14 13.04 -3.45 38.17
N ARG A 15 11.80 -3.24 38.64
CA ARG A 15 10.95 -4.27 39.22
C ARG A 15 9.63 -4.47 38.48
N ARG A 16 9.45 -3.85 37.32
CA ARG A 16 8.22 -3.94 36.51
C ARG A 16 7.82 -5.38 36.23
N GLY A 17 8.75 -6.19 35.73
CA GLY A 17 8.49 -7.60 35.40
C GLY A 17 8.14 -8.43 36.64
N GLU A 18 8.96 -8.37 37.69
CA GLU A 18 8.76 -9.11 38.94
C GLU A 18 7.40 -8.78 39.58
N ILE A 19 7.06 -7.49 39.68
CA ILE A 19 5.80 -7.05 40.29
C ILE A 19 4.61 -7.39 39.39
N GLY A 20 4.76 -7.28 38.07
CA GLY A 20 3.73 -7.66 37.11
C GLY A 20 3.37 -9.15 37.21
N GLU A 21 4.37 -10.02 37.26
CA GLU A 21 4.19 -11.47 37.45
C GLU A 21 3.54 -11.79 38.81
N ALA A 22 4.00 -11.15 39.88
CA ALA A 22 3.44 -11.34 41.21
C ALA A 22 1.96 -10.92 41.29
N LEU A 23 1.59 -9.83 40.64
CA LEU A 23 0.19 -9.38 40.56
C LEU A 23 -0.65 -10.35 39.72
N ALA A 24 -0.14 -10.81 38.57
CA ALA A 24 -0.83 -11.78 37.72
C ALA A 24 -1.06 -13.11 38.46
N ALA A 25 -0.11 -13.54 39.28
CA ALA A 25 -0.20 -14.76 40.08
C ALA A 25 -1.03 -14.61 41.38
N SER A 26 -1.39 -13.38 41.77
CA SER A 26 -2.03 -13.11 43.08
C SER A 26 -3.46 -13.64 43.22
N GLY A 27 -4.14 -13.89 42.09
CA GLY A 27 -5.57 -14.23 42.07
C GLY A 27 -6.51 -13.05 42.40
N VAL A 28 -5.97 -11.85 42.64
CA VAL A 28 -6.75 -10.64 42.98
C VAL A 28 -7.14 -9.84 41.74
N VAL A 29 -6.41 -9.99 40.63
CA VAL A 29 -6.67 -9.33 39.34
C VAL A 29 -6.87 -10.35 38.24
N ARG A 30 -7.65 -10.01 37.21
CA ARG A 30 -7.89 -10.88 36.05
C ARG A 30 -6.72 -10.85 35.06
N THR A 31 -6.21 -9.65 34.78
CA THR A 31 -5.09 -9.41 33.87
C THR A 31 -4.18 -8.34 34.46
N VAL A 32 -2.93 -8.37 34.01
CA VAL A 32 -1.94 -7.32 34.26
C VAL A 32 -1.41 -6.89 32.90
N GLU A 33 -1.47 -5.60 32.64
CA GLU A 33 -1.05 -4.99 31.38
C GLU A 33 -0.16 -3.79 31.69
N GLU A 34 0.88 -3.59 30.89
CA GLU A 34 1.62 -2.33 30.95
C GLU A 34 0.74 -1.20 30.43
N VAL A 35 0.83 -0.04 31.09
CA VAL A 35 0.18 1.17 30.58
C VAL A 35 0.84 1.54 29.27
N THR A 36 0.13 1.28 28.17
CA THR A 36 0.52 1.78 26.85
C THR A 36 -0.10 3.16 26.64
N TYR A 37 0.65 4.04 25.97
CA TYR A 37 0.17 5.38 25.62
C TYR A 37 -0.45 5.34 24.23
N ARG A 38 -1.54 6.08 24.03
CA ARG A 38 -2.07 6.41 22.71
C ARG A 38 -1.79 7.89 22.48
N TYR A 39 -1.22 8.20 21.32
CA TYR A 39 -1.01 9.57 20.88
C TYR A 39 -2.19 9.97 19.97
N PRO A 40 -2.48 11.28 19.81
CA PRO A 40 -3.39 11.70 18.76
C PRO A 40 -2.83 11.20 17.41
N ALA A 41 -3.68 10.49 16.65
CA ALA A 41 -3.30 9.94 15.35
C ALA A 41 -2.64 11.01 14.47
N ALA A 42 -1.65 10.61 13.67
CA ALA A 42 -0.95 11.52 12.80
C ALA A 42 -1.96 12.27 11.91
N ILE A 43 -1.93 13.60 11.95
CA ILE A 43 -2.75 14.46 11.08
C ILE A 43 -1.84 14.94 9.95
N PRO A 44 -1.98 14.40 8.73
CA PRO A 44 -1.23 14.89 7.58
C PRO A 44 -1.51 16.37 7.31
N ASN A 45 -0.52 17.08 6.79
CA ASN A 45 -0.67 18.49 6.40
C ASN A 45 -1.31 18.68 5.01
N ASP A 46 -1.75 17.60 4.37
CA ASP A 46 -2.33 17.58 3.04
C ASP A 46 -3.75 18.19 3.06
N PRO A 47 -4.07 19.20 2.21
CA PRO A 47 -5.29 19.99 2.33
C PRO A 47 -6.60 19.19 2.26
N LEU A 48 -6.59 18.06 1.56
CA LEU A 48 -7.78 17.23 1.36
C LEU A 48 -7.90 16.07 2.35
N TRP A 49 -6.99 15.93 3.32
CA TRP A 49 -7.01 14.87 4.34
C TRP A 49 -8.38 14.71 5.01
N PHE A 50 -9.02 15.82 5.39
CA PHE A 50 -10.31 15.78 6.08
C PHE A 50 -11.48 15.26 5.21
N HIS A 51 -11.26 15.10 3.90
CA HIS A 51 -12.22 14.49 2.99
C HIS A 51 -11.98 12.98 2.79
N GLN A 52 -10.84 12.44 3.23
CA GLN A 52 -10.48 11.02 3.10
C GLN A 52 -10.98 10.19 4.29
N TRP A 53 -12.31 10.13 4.43
CA TRP A 53 -12.99 9.33 5.46
C TRP A 53 -12.56 7.86 5.48
N ASN A 54 -12.19 7.33 4.31
CA ASN A 54 -11.79 5.95 4.10
C ASN A 54 -10.49 5.59 4.85
N LEU A 55 -9.53 6.49 4.95
CA LEU A 55 -8.25 6.21 5.61
C LEU A 55 -8.41 6.03 7.12
N ARG A 56 -9.28 6.83 7.74
CA ARG A 56 -9.63 6.66 9.16
C ARG A 56 -10.48 5.41 9.40
N LEU A 57 -11.35 5.05 8.44
CA LEU A 57 -12.18 3.85 8.57
C LEU A 57 -11.33 2.57 8.66
N ILE A 58 -10.19 2.54 7.98
CA ILE A 58 -9.23 1.43 8.03
C ILE A 58 -8.13 1.62 9.09
N ALA A 59 -8.25 2.64 9.94
CA ALA A 59 -7.26 3.01 10.97
C ALA A 59 -5.83 3.19 10.40
N ALA A 60 -5.70 3.73 9.19
CA ALA A 60 -4.40 4.02 8.59
C ALA A 60 -3.62 5.05 9.43
N ASP A 61 -4.32 6.03 9.99
CA ASP A 61 -3.77 7.08 10.85
C ASP A 61 -3.20 6.54 12.17
N ASP A 62 -3.80 5.50 12.74
CA ASP A 62 -3.23 4.77 13.87
C ASP A 62 -2.00 3.95 13.46
N ALA A 63 -2.02 3.33 12.27
CA ALA A 63 -0.90 2.52 11.78
C ALA A 63 0.35 3.35 11.51
N TRP A 64 0.20 4.62 11.12
CA TRP A 64 1.29 5.54 10.85
C TRP A 64 2.13 5.90 12.08
N ASP A 65 1.69 5.62 13.30
CA ASP A 65 2.56 5.72 14.48
C ASP A 65 3.63 4.61 14.52
N THR A 66 3.41 3.52 13.76
CA THR A 66 4.30 2.35 13.73
C THR A 66 5.06 2.21 12.41
N THR A 67 4.40 2.39 11.27
CA THR A 67 5.01 2.25 9.94
C THR A 67 4.28 3.06 8.88
N GLN A 68 4.99 3.48 7.84
CA GLN A 68 4.41 4.14 6.67
C GLN A 68 4.68 3.35 5.37
N GLY A 69 5.15 2.11 5.48
CA GLY A 69 5.40 1.20 4.35
C GLY A 69 6.85 1.20 3.84
N GLU A 70 7.80 1.76 4.58
CA GLU A 70 9.20 1.82 4.19
C GLU A 70 9.76 0.43 3.82
N GLY A 71 10.48 0.36 2.69
CA GLY A 71 11.11 -0.87 2.22
C GLY A 71 10.16 -1.88 1.58
N VAL A 72 8.85 -1.59 1.53
CA VAL A 72 7.86 -2.40 0.82
C VAL A 72 7.73 -1.91 -0.61
N ILE A 73 7.81 -2.82 -1.57
CA ILE A 73 7.47 -2.55 -2.98
C ILE A 73 6.05 -3.04 -3.24
N VAL A 74 5.21 -2.14 -3.75
CA VAL A 74 3.82 -2.43 -4.16
C VAL A 74 3.72 -2.27 -5.67
N ALA A 75 3.49 -3.36 -6.38
CA ALA A 75 3.23 -3.32 -7.81
C ALA A 75 1.79 -2.89 -8.09
N VAL A 76 1.64 -1.99 -9.06
CA VAL A 76 0.35 -1.52 -9.57
C VAL A 76 0.23 -2.03 -11.01
N VAL A 77 -0.48 -3.16 -11.15
CA VAL A 77 -0.73 -3.83 -12.44
C VAL A 77 -1.99 -3.23 -13.05
N ASP A 78 -1.83 -2.22 -13.90
CA ASP A 78 -2.92 -1.32 -14.31
C ASP A 78 -2.64 -0.58 -15.65
N THR A 79 -3.20 0.61 -15.87
CA THR A 79 -3.05 1.46 -17.07
C THR A 79 -1.70 2.20 -17.18
N GLY A 80 -0.80 1.97 -16.22
CA GLY A 80 0.45 2.71 -16.02
C GLY A 80 0.36 3.69 -14.86
N VAL A 81 1.44 4.44 -14.60
CA VAL A 81 1.49 5.48 -13.56
C VAL A 81 2.13 6.75 -14.10
N ALA A 82 1.65 7.92 -13.70
CA ALA A 82 2.28 9.21 -13.99
C ALA A 82 3.56 9.44 -13.14
N TYR A 83 4.52 8.51 -13.21
CA TYR A 83 5.69 8.47 -12.31
C TYR A 83 6.91 9.24 -12.83
N GLU A 84 6.97 9.54 -14.12
CA GLU A 84 8.12 10.19 -14.75
C GLU A 84 7.73 11.25 -15.80
N ASN A 85 8.73 12.02 -16.24
CA ASN A 85 8.60 12.90 -17.39
C ASN A 85 9.21 12.20 -18.60
N PHE A 86 8.37 11.67 -19.50
CA PHE A 86 8.82 10.96 -20.70
C PHE A 86 7.92 11.30 -21.89
N GLY A 87 8.51 11.82 -22.98
CA GLY A 87 7.73 12.31 -24.12
C GLY A 87 6.68 13.35 -23.71
N GLU A 88 5.42 13.06 -24.04
CA GLU A 88 4.26 13.89 -23.67
C GLU A 88 3.81 13.69 -22.21
N PHE A 89 4.17 12.56 -21.60
CA PHE A 89 3.82 12.25 -20.23
C PHE A 89 4.59 13.12 -19.24
N LYS A 90 3.90 13.45 -18.13
CA LYS A 90 4.44 14.25 -17.04
C LYS A 90 4.21 13.54 -15.72
N ARG A 91 5.22 13.61 -14.86
CA ARG A 91 5.11 13.12 -13.49
C ARG A 91 4.04 13.92 -12.78
N ALA A 92 3.08 13.24 -12.15
CA ALA A 92 2.08 13.93 -11.36
C ALA A 92 2.76 14.68 -10.21
N PRO A 93 2.39 15.94 -9.92
CA PRO A 93 2.98 16.70 -8.82
C PRO A 93 2.91 15.99 -7.47
N ASP A 94 1.83 15.25 -7.22
CA ASP A 94 1.61 14.53 -5.96
C ASP A 94 2.48 13.25 -5.82
N PHE A 95 3.19 12.88 -6.88
CA PHE A 95 4.19 11.83 -6.84
C PHE A 95 5.61 12.35 -6.64
N ALA A 96 5.84 13.66 -6.43
CA ALA A 96 7.18 14.23 -6.36
C ALA A 96 8.10 13.60 -5.30
N GLY A 97 7.55 13.13 -4.16
CA GLY A 97 8.28 12.43 -3.10
C GLY A 97 8.06 10.91 -3.08
N THR A 98 7.20 10.37 -3.95
CA THR A 98 6.97 8.93 -4.07
C THR A 98 8.19 8.24 -4.68
N SER A 99 8.55 7.07 -4.13
CA SER A 99 9.61 6.22 -4.68
C SER A 99 9.03 5.26 -5.70
N PHE A 100 9.76 5.03 -6.80
CA PHE A 100 9.36 4.11 -7.86
C PHE A 100 10.45 3.07 -8.10
N ALA A 101 10.06 1.84 -8.42
CA ALA A 101 10.96 0.73 -8.68
C ALA A 101 10.55 -0.04 -9.94
N ASP A 102 11.53 -0.45 -10.75
CA ASP A 102 11.42 -1.41 -11.87
C ASP A 102 10.12 -1.34 -12.72
N PRO A 103 9.82 -0.16 -13.32
CA PRO A 103 8.64 -0.01 -14.15
C PRO A 103 8.76 -0.83 -15.45
N TYR A 104 7.63 -1.39 -15.91
CA TYR A 104 7.58 -2.06 -17.22
C TYR A 104 6.17 -1.98 -17.84
N ASP A 105 6.13 -1.79 -19.16
CA ASP A 105 4.93 -1.77 -19.97
C ASP A 105 4.82 -3.06 -20.79
N PHE A 106 3.91 -3.94 -20.40
CA PHE A 106 3.61 -5.20 -21.11
C PHE A 106 2.58 -5.02 -22.23
N PHE A 107 1.97 -3.84 -22.36
CA PHE A 107 1.07 -3.56 -23.47
C PHE A 107 1.86 -3.13 -24.72
N ASP A 108 2.81 -2.21 -24.55
CA ASP A 108 3.64 -1.67 -25.63
C ASP A 108 5.07 -2.27 -25.69
N ASP A 109 5.42 -3.13 -24.73
CA ASP A 109 6.70 -3.84 -24.60
C ASP A 109 7.92 -2.91 -24.46
N ASP A 110 7.88 -2.04 -23.45
CA ASP A 110 9.00 -1.15 -23.13
C ASP A 110 9.15 -0.89 -21.61
N SER A 111 10.18 -0.12 -21.23
CA SER A 111 10.48 0.21 -19.84
C SER A 111 9.76 1.46 -19.31
N HIS A 112 8.74 1.95 -20.03
CA HIS A 112 8.11 3.24 -19.82
C HIS A 112 6.60 3.08 -19.57
N ALA A 113 6.26 2.53 -18.40
CA ALA A 113 4.90 2.25 -17.93
C ALA A 113 4.06 3.52 -17.60
N ASN A 114 4.05 4.49 -18.51
CA ASN A 114 3.42 5.78 -18.35
C ASN A 114 1.90 5.65 -18.55
N ASP A 115 1.15 6.36 -17.70
CA ASP A 115 -0.31 6.30 -17.69
C ASP A 115 -0.93 7.18 -18.78
N ASP A 116 -1.73 6.56 -19.65
CA ASP A 116 -2.49 7.21 -20.72
C ASP A 116 -4.00 7.27 -20.43
N ASN A 117 -4.43 6.79 -19.26
CA ASN A 117 -5.83 6.72 -18.86
C ASN A 117 -6.12 7.49 -17.57
N GLY A 118 -5.23 7.37 -16.58
CA GLY A 118 -5.35 7.98 -15.26
C GLY A 118 -5.79 7.02 -14.15
N HIS A 119 -6.32 5.83 -14.49
CA HIS A 119 -6.79 4.85 -13.51
C HIS A 119 -5.62 4.33 -12.63
N GLY A 120 -4.54 3.83 -13.23
CA GLY A 120 -3.38 3.34 -12.50
C GLY A 120 -2.70 4.42 -11.65
N SER A 121 -2.65 5.67 -12.12
CA SER A 121 -2.18 6.80 -11.30
C SER A 121 -3.08 7.06 -10.09
N HIS A 122 -4.40 6.93 -10.22
CA HIS A 122 -5.32 7.08 -9.09
C HIS A 122 -5.11 5.96 -8.05
N ILE A 123 -4.90 4.72 -8.51
CA ILE A 123 -4.60 3.57 -7.66
C ILE A 123 -3.25 3.74 -6.95
N ALA A 124 -2.19 4.06 -7.68
CA ALA A 124 -0.86 4.33 -7.13
C ALA A 124 -0.90 5.48 -6.10
N GLY A 125 -1.71 6.52 -6.37
CA GLY A 125 -1.93 7.63 -5.45
C GLY A 125 -2.55 7.19 -4.14
N THR A 126 -3.63 6.40 -4.21
CA THR A 126 -4.29 5.81 -3.04
C THR A 126 -3.30 5.01 -2.18
N ILE A 127 -2.39 4.28 -2.81
CA ILE A 127 -1.39 3.47 -2.11
C ILE A 127 -0.30 4.33 -1.48
N ALA A 128 0.45 5.11 -2.27
CA ALA A 128 1.69 5.73 -1.79
C ALA A 128 1.99 7.11 -2.39
N GLN A 129 0.97 7.95 -2.64
CA GLN A 129 1.28 9.33 -2.99
C GLN A 129 2.04 10.05 -1.87
N THR A 130 2.78 11.07 -2.30
CA THR A 130 3.53 11.93 -1.39
C THR A 130 2.57 12.51 -0.36
N THR A 131 2.87 12.30 0.92
CA THR A 131 2.04 12.76 2.04
C THR A 131 2.87 13.71 2.89
N ASN A 132 2.21 14.66 3.55
CA ASN A 132 2.83 15.77 4.27
C ASN A 132 3.55 16.79 3.38
N ASN A 133 3.09 16.97 2.14
CA ASN A 133 3.68 17.91 1.17
C ASN A 133 2.87 19.20 0.99
N SER A 134 1.81 19.41 1.79
CA SER A 134 0.87 20.53 1.67
C SER A 134 0.13 20.60 0.33
N TYR A 135 -0.04 19.45 -0.33
CA TYR A 135 -0.70 19.30 -1.62
C TYR A 135 -1.65 18.10 -1.59
N GLY A 136 -2.71 18.16 -2.40
CA GLY A 136 -3.57 16.99 -2.66
C GLY A 136 -4.10 16.26 -1.43
N VAL A 137 -3.98 14.93 -1.50
CA VAL A 137 -4.51 13.93 -0.55
C VAL A 137 -3.36 13.18 0.16
N THR A 138 -3.69 12.13 0.90
CA THR A 138 -2.74 11.28 1.64
C THR A 138 -2.79 9.85 1.10
N GLY A 139 -1.62 9.18 1.00
CA GLY A 139 -1.52 7.75 0.66
C GLY A 139 -1.62 6.84 1.89
N VAL A 140 -2.06 5.59 1.71
CA VAL A 140 -2.15 4.59 2.80
C VAL A 140 -0.77 4.23 3.35
N ALA A 141 0.18 3.91 2.47
CA ALA A 141 1.55 3.50 2.76
C ALA A 141 2.51 4.44 2.04
N TYR A 142 2.46 5.73 2.39
CA TYR A 142 3.12 6.82 1.68
C TYR A 142 4.66 6.82 1.69
N LYS A 143 5.31 5.84 2.33
CA LYS A 143 6.74 5.58 2.19
C LYS A 143 7.09 4.24 1.52
N ALA A 144 6.10 3.51 1.03
CA ALA A 144 6.32 2.39 0.12
C ALA A 144 6.85 2.86 -1.24
N SER A 145 7.50 1.96 -1.96
CA SER A 145 7.84 2.17 -3.37
C SER A 145 6.75 1.59 -4.26
N ILE A 146 6.34 2.34 -5.29
CA ILE A 146 5.41 1.85 -6.31
C ILE A 146 6.21 1.21 -7.43
N MET A 147 5.79 0.04 -7.90
CA MET A 147 6.26 -0.56 -9.15
C MET A 147 5.18 -0.41 -10.22
N PRO A 148 5.31 0.56 -11.15
CA PRO A 148 4.38 0.71 -12.27
C PRO A 148 4.47 -0.48 -13.22
N VAL A 149 3.39 -1.25 -13.35
CA VAL A 149 3.31 -2.37 -14.30
C VAL A 149 2.12 -2.13 -15.21
N LYS A 150 2.39 -1.61 -16.41
CA LYS A 150 1.33 -1.28 -17.37
C LYS A 150 0.95 -2.52 -18.17
N VAL A 151 -0.35 -2.83 -18.17
CA VAL A 151 -0.92 -4.01 -18.86
C VAL A 151 -2.14 -3.66 -19.69
N CYS A 152 -2.55 -2.39 -19.67
CA CYS A 152 -3.64 -1.85 -20.46
C CYS A 152 -3.15 -0.71 -21.34
N GLY A 153 -3.73 -0.59 -22.52
CA GLY A 153 -3.41 0.48 -23.46
C GLY A 153 -4.40 0.56 -24.60
N GLN A 154 -4.20 1.56 -25.45
CA GLN A 154 -5.01 1.80 -26.64
C GLN A 154 -4.59 0.86 -27.78
N ASP A 155 -5.41 -0.14 -28.10
CA ASP A 155 -5.19 -0.91 -29.33
C ASP A 155 -5.63 -0.09 -30.55
N LEU A 156 -4.66 0.32 -31.37
CA LEU A 156 -4.89 1.09 -32.58
C LEU A 156 -5.55 0.27 -33.71
N GLN A 157 -5.43 -1.05 -33.69
CA GLN A 157 -6.06 -1.92 -34.69
C GLN A 157 -7.55 -2.12 -34.42
N GLN A 158 -7.93 -2.30 -33.15
CA GLN A 158 -9.33 -2.46 -32.74
C GLN A 158 -10.00 -1.14 -32.34
N ASN A 159 -9.22 -0.05 -32.22
CA ASN A 159 -9.67 1.25 -31.73
C ASN A 159 -10.41 1.14 -30.37
N GLU A 160 -9.83 0.36 -29.46
CA GLU A 160 -10.40 0.05 -28.15
C GLU A 160 -9.30 0.07 -27.07
N TYR A 161 -9.64 0.59 -25.89
CA TYR A 161 -8.78 0.52 -24.72
C TYR A 161 -8.98 -0.82 -24.02
N ARG A 162 -7.92 -1.61 -23.85
CA ARG A 162 -8.04 -2.99 -23.37
C ARG A 162 -6.85 -3.40 -22.52
N CYS A 163 -7.05 -4.46 -21.74
CA CYS A 163 -6.03 -5.09 -20.90
C CYS A 163 -5.92 -6.58 -21.28
N PRO A 164 -4.98 -6.97 -22.16
CA PRO A 164 -4.85 -8.37 -22.56
C PRO A 164 -4.50 -9.25 -21.36
N THR A 165 -5.19 -10.39 -21.21
CA THR A 165 -4.94 -11.34 -20.10
C THR A 165 -3.51 -11.87 -20.09
N THR A 166 -2.85 -11.94 -21.25
CA THR A 166 -1.43 -12.29 -21.35
C THR A 166 -0.53 -11.22 -20.75
N ALA A 167 -0.78 -9.93 -21.04
CA ALA A 167 -0.02 -8.83 -20.45
C ALA A 167 -0.25 -8.74 -18.94
N ILE A 168 -1.49 -9.01 -18.47
CA ILE A 168 -1.80 -9.12 -17.04
C ILE A 168 -0.97 -10.25 -16.39
N ALA A 169 -0.98 -11.45 -16.97
CA ALA A 169 -0.21 -12.58 -16.45
C ALA A 169 1.30 -12.29 -16.43
N GLU A 170 1.85 -11.69 -17.48
CA GLU A 170 3.26 -11.31 -17.57
C GLU A 170 3.61 -10.23 -16.54
N GLY A 171 2.75 -9.23 -16.36
CA GLY A 171 2.91 -8.18 -15.35
C GLY A 171 2.90 -8.72 -13.91
N ILE A 172 2.01 -9.66 -13.60
CA ILE A 172 1.99 -10.33 -12.28
C ILE A 172 3.30 -11.08 -12.03
N ARG A 173 3.81 -11.81 -13.04
CA ARG A 173 5.08 -12.54 -12.93
C ARG A 173 6.26 -11.57 -12.75
N TRP A 174 6.32 -10.52 -13.57
CA TRP A 174 7.36 -9.49 -13.48
C TRP A 174 7.41 -8.88 -12.09
N ALA A 175 6.27 -8.47 -11.55
CA ALA A 175 6.17 -7.90 -10.22
C ALA A 175 6.73 -8.83 -9.15
N ALA A 176 6.35 -10.11 -9.19
CA ALA A 176 6.84 -11.12 -8.26
C ALA A 176 8.35 -11.37 -8.40
N GLU A 177 8.86 -11.44 -9.64
CA GLU A 177 10.29 -11.67 -9.93
C GLU A 177 11.16 -10.48 -9.49
N HIS A 178 10.62 -9.26 -9.53
CA HIS A 178 11.29 -8.01 -9.15
C HIS A 178 11.00 -7.60 -7.70
N GLY A 179 10.55 -8.55 -6.87
CA GLY A 179 10.50 -8.38 -5.42
C GLY A 179 9.33 -7.51 -4.91
N ALA A 180 8.27 -7.34 -5.70
CA ALA A 180 7.03 -6.77 -5.17
C ALA A 180 6.50 -7.65 -4.03
N ALA A 181 6.33 -7.05 -2.86
CA ALA A 181 5.75 -7.72 -1.70
C ALA A 181 4.21 -7.74 -1.77
N VAL A 182 3.63 -6.77 -2.47
CA VAL A 182 2.19 -6.67 -2.73
C VAL A 182 1.99 -6.39 -4.22
N ILE A 183 1.04 -7.09 -4.85
CA ILE A 183 0.66 -6.90 -6.25
C ILE A 183 -0.81 -6.50 -6.27
N ASN A 184 -1.10 -5.24 -6.55
CA ASN A 184 -2.45 -4.74 -6.67
C ASN A 184 -2.92 -4.83 -8.13
N ILE A 185 -4.02 -5.55 -8.35
CA ILE A 185 -4.67 -5.71 -9.65
C ILE A 185 -6.07 -5.12 -9.55
N SER A 186 -6.23 -3.84 -9.87
CA SER A 186 -7.53 -3.15 -9.84
C SER A 186 -8.28 -3.27 -11.16
N LEU A 187 -8.19 -4.45 -11.77
CA LEU A 187 -8.79 -4.80 -13.04
C LEU A 187 -9.78 -5.94 -12.82
N SER A 188 -10.88 -5.94 -13.58
CA SER A 188 -11.78 -7.09 -13.62
C SER A 188 -12.48 -7.17 -14.97
N ASP A 189 -12.85 -8.37 -15.36
CA ASP A 189 -13.73 -8.64 -16.48
C ASP A 189 -14.85 -9.62 -16.07
N THR A 190 -15.66 -10.04 -17.05
CA THR A 190 -16.73 -11.05 -16.84
C THR A 190 -16.30 -12.45 -17.27
N GLY A 191 -15.04 -12.64 -17.65
CA GLY A 191 -14.47 -13.89 -18.12
C GLY A 191 -14.00 -14.79 -16.98
N ASP A 192 -13.68 -16.03 -17.34
CA ASP A 192 -12.99 -16.94 -16.42
C ASP A 192 -11.48 -16.61 -16.37
N VAL A 193 -10.89 -16.71 -15.18
CA VAL A 193 -9.42 -16.61 -15.01
C VAL A 193 -8.73 -17.63 -15.91
N THR A 194 -7.89 -17.13 -16.82
CA THR A 194 -7.16 -17.95 -17.79
C THR A 194 -6.12 -18.84 -17.12
N ALA A 195 -5.62 -19.85 -17.84
CA ALA A 195 -4.54 -20.70 -17.34
C ALA A 195 -3.25 -19.91 -17.06
N ALA A 196 -2.93 -18.92 -17.92
CA ALA A 196 -1.75 -18.08 -17.76
C ALA A 196 -1.84 -17.20 -16.51
N GLU A 197 -2.98 -16.54 -16.28
CA GLU A 197 -3.20 -15.74 -15.07
C GLU A 197 -3.16 -16.60 -13.81
N ARG A 198 -3.75 -17.80 -13.85
CA ARG A 198 -3.71 -18.73 -12.73
C ARG A 198 -2.27 -19.14 -12.38
N GLU A 199 -1.47 -19.47 -13.38
CA GLU A 199 -0.06 -19.81 -13.17
C GLU A 199 0.75 -18.61 -12.64
N ALA A 200 0.48 -17.40 -13.13
CA ALA A 200 1.12 -16.18 -12.65
C ALA A 200 0.77 -15.88 -11.18
N LEU A 201 -0.49 -16.03 -10.80
CA LEU A 201 -0.96 -15.87 -9.42
C LEU A 201 -0.34 -16.90 -8.47
N GLU A 202 -0.26 -18.16 -8.89
CA GLU A 202 0.40 -19.22 -8.12
C GLU A 202 1.89 -18.94 -7.97
N PHE A 203 2.56 -18.51 -9.05
CA PHE A 203 3.97 -18.12 -9.02
C PHE A 203 4.21 -16.97 -8.02
N ALA A 204 3.43 -15.88 -8.11
CA ALA A 204 3.56 -14.73 -7.22
C ALA A 204 3.36 -15.11 -5.74
N ARG A 205 2.37 -15.94 -5.43
CA ARG A 205 2.16 -16.44 -4.06
C ARG A 205 3.33 -17.28 -3.57
N ASN A 206 3.97 -18.05 -4.45
CA ASN A 206 5.14 -18.86 -4.10
C ASN A 206 6.40 -18.03 -3.85
N THR A 207 6.49 -16.79 -4.34
CA THR A 207 7.57 -15.86 -3.95
C THR A 207 7.31 -15.18 -2.61
N GLY A 208 6.11 -15.34 -2.04
CA GLY A 208 5.67 -14.71 -0.80
C GLY A 208 4.94 -13.38 -1.00
N ALA A 209 4.67 -12.99 -2.26
CA ALA A 209 3.88 -11.79 -2.54
C ALA A 209 2.41 -11.97 -2.15
N VAL A 210 1.80 -10.91 -1.64
CA VAL A 210 0.34 -10.82 -1.46
C VAL A 210 -0.27 -10.29 -2.76
N VAL A 211 -1.27 -11.00 -3.28
CA VAL A 211 -2.04 -10.62 -4.48
C VAL A 211 -3.52 -10.63 -4.16
#